data_AF-A0A7Z9GAL5-F1
#
_entry.id   AF-A0A7Z9GAL5-F1
#
_cell.length_a   1.000
_cell.length_b   1.000
_cell.length_c   1.000
_cell.angle_alpha   90.00
_cell.angle_beta   90.00
_cell.angle_gamma   90.00
#
_symmetry.space_group_name_H-M   'P 1'
#
loop_
_entity.id
_entity.type
_entity.pdbx_description
1 polymer ?
#
loop_
_entity_poly.entity_id
_entity_poly.type
_entity_poly.pdbx_seq_one_letter_code
_entity_poly.pdbx_strand_id
1 'polypeptide(L)'
;MQENYQTLGHRLVESGIHGSQIAIDLDETLWEWSSPILRQPTLLWEHREYVFVRRPLLWLLEGIVQKSQERLSAWTSGYGYRLDRICEQLPSVAALLHYDPSIGQQSETLPNVFTRMDLARALEQDPSLIPPVEGRLASQKIPHTPTAAGKPLVDAARILLDDKERNCRRFVSAGDQRSAIWLRGTPRLTRNTLPIFSVPTSGHRCWADGVADALGEIASGKSGLFIVDSVESEHINEAVCVHLPHRRFWREWLAPSNQIKRLQAKL
;
A
#
# COMPACT_ATOMS: atom_id res chain seq x y z
N MET A 1 -15.24 -19.31 0.30
CA MET A 1 -15.16 -17.85 0.05
C MET A 1 -13.73 -17.38 -0.18
N GLN A 2 -12.77 -17.61 0.73
CA GLN A 2 -11.33 -17.43 0.44
C GLN A 2 -10.91 -18.15 -0.84
N GLU A 3 -11.35 -19.41 -0.98
CA GLU A 3 -11.12 -20.21 -2.19
C GLU A 3 -11.61 -19.52 -3.47
N ASN A 4 -12.67 -18.70 -3.41
CA ASN A 4 -13.22 -18.03 -4.60
C ASN A 4 -12.26 -16.95 -5.10
N TYR A 5 -11.74 -16.11 -4.20
CA TYR A 5 -10.83 -15.01 -4.58
C TYR A 5 -9.43 -15.51 -4.92
N GLN A 6 -8.91 -16.52 -4.22
CA GLN A 6 -7.63 -17.14 -4.58
C GLN A 6 -7.73 -17.83 -5.96
N THR A 7 -8.83 -18.56 -6.23
CA THR A 7 -9.09 -19.16 -7.55
C THR A 7 -9.24 -18.08 -8.63
N LEU A 8 -9.89 -16.95 -8.32
CA LEU A 8 -9.98 -15.82 -9.25
C LEU A 8 -8.58 -15.26 -9.56
N GLY A 9 -7.72 -15.11 -8.54
CA GLY A 9 -6.32 -14.75 -8.72
C GLY A 9 -5.57 -15.74 -9.61
N HIS A 10 -5.78 -17.05 -9.44
CA HIS A 10 -5.19 -18.08 -10.31
C HIS A 10 -5.62 -17.92 -11.77
N ARG A 11 -6.89 -17.65 -12.04
CA ARG A 11 -7.43 -17.43 -13.39
C ARG A 11 -6.86 -16.18 -14.05
N LEU A 12 -6.59 -15.12 -13.27
CA LEU A 12 -5.94 -13.93 -13.78
C LEU A 12 -4.51 -14.22 -14.26
N VAL A 13 -3.77 -15.09 -13.55
CA VAL A 13 -2.45 -15.56 -14.01
C VAL A 13 -2.56 -16.35 -15.31
N GLU A 14 -3.57 -17.21 -15.44
CA GLU A 14 -3.84 -17.94 -16.69
C GLU A 14 -4.20 -16.99 -17.85
N SER A 15 -4.68 -15.79 -17.52
CA SER A 15 -4.96 -14.72 -18.49
C SER A 15 -3.76 -13.80 -18.77
N GLY A 16 -2.62 -14.01 -18.10
CA GLY A 16 -1.38 -13.24 -18.32
C GLY A 16 -1.09 -12.12 -17.32
N ILE A 17 -1.78 -12.09 -16.17
CA ILE A 17 -1.46 -11.17 -15.06
C ILE A 17 -0.47 -11.82 -14.11
N HIS A 18 0.68 -11.18 -13.90
CA HIS A 18 1.75 -11.68 -13.04
C HIS A 18 1.99 -10.78 -11.84
N GLY A 19 2.45 -11.35 -10.72
CA GLY A 19 2.77 -10.59 -9.51
C GLY A 19 3.75 -9.44 -9.77
N SER A 20 4.78 -9.67 -10.58
CA SER A 20 5.82 -8.66 -10.88
C SER A 20 5.31 -7.43 -11.63
N GLN A 21 4.14 -7.52 -12.26
CA GLN A 21 3.51 -6.40 -12.94
C GLN A 21 2.79 -5.45 -11.98
N ILE A 22 2.49 -5.89 -10.76
CA ILE A 22 1.61 -5.19 -9.84
C ILE A 22 2.42 -4.44 -8.78
N ALA A 23 2.17 -3.14 -8.68
CA ALA A 23 2.48 -2.32 -7.51
C ALA A 23 1.19 -2.00 -6.75
N ILE A 24 1.19 -2.18 -5.43
CA ILE A 24 0.04 -1.85 -4.57
C ILE A 24 0.42 -0.79 -3.54
N ASP A 25 -0.38 0.28 -3.42
CA ASP A 25 -0.37 1.10 -2.22
C ASP A 25 -0.86 0.26 -1.05
N LEU A 26 -0.22 0.35 0.11
CA LEU A 26 -0.65 -0.45 1.24
C LEU A 26 -1.70 0.30 2.08
N ASP A 27 -1.42 1.57 2.36
CA ASP A 27 -2.23 2.41 3.23
C ASP A 27 -3.53 2.83 2.55
N GLU A 28 -4.65 2.63 3.21
CA GLU A 28 -5.99 2.93 2.67
C GLU A 28 -6.30 2.16 1.38
N THR A 29 -5.52 1.14 1.02
CA THR A 29 -5.71 0.32 -0.19
C THR A 29 -5.79 -1.16 0.16
N LEU A 30 -4.72 -1.75 0.72
CA LEU A 30 -4.77 -3.12 1.26
C LEU A 30 -5.34 -3.15 2.69
N TRP A 31 -5.07 -2.11 3.46
CA TRP A 31 -5.60 -1.97 4.82
C TRP A 31 -5.98 -0.54 5.16
N GLU A 32 -6.86 -0.40 6.14
CA GLU A 32 -7.12 0.86 6.83
C GLU A 32 -6.32 0.88 8.13
N TRP A 33 -6.05 2.06 8.66
CA TRP A 33 -5.43 2.16 9.98
C TRP A 33 -6.05 3.29 10.79
N SER A 34 -6.12 3.09 12.09
CA SER A 34 -6.56 4.09 13.06
C SER A 34 -5.53 4.19 14.16
N SER A 35 -5.27 5.43 14.58
CA SER A 35 -4.36 5.69 15.69
C SER A 35 -5.03 6.60 16.72
N PRO A 36 -5.13 6.19 17.99
CA PRO A 36 -5.67 7.01 19.06
C PRO A 36 -4.70 8.11 19.52
N ILE A 37 -3.72 8.52 18.70
CA ILE A 37 -2.67 9.53 19.02
C ILE A 37 -3.26 10.78 19.71
N LEU A 38 -4.45 11.23 19.32
CA LEU A 38 -5.07 12.44 19.88
C LEU A 38 -5.63 12.30 21.31
N ARG A 39 -5.62 11.10 21.91
CA ARG A 39 -6.11 10.87 23.28
C ARG A 39 -5.05 10.28 24.22
N GLN A 40 -3.81 10.15 23.77
CA GLN A 40 -2.73 9.73 24.65
C GLN A 40 -2.13 10.99 25.29
N PRO A 41 -2.28 11.21 26.61
CA PRO A 41 -1.52 12.26 27.29
C PRO A 41 -0.04 12.04 26.97
N THR A 42 0.68 13.14 26.82
CA THR A 42 2.03 13.37 26.26
C THR A 42 3.20 12.52 26.81
N LEU A 43 2.94 11.35 27.42
CA LEU A 43 3.88 10.56 28.22
C LEU A 43 3.82 9.04 28.01
N LEU A 44 3.04 8.50 27.07
CA LEU A 44 3.20 7.07 26.72
C LEU A 44 4.35 6.90 25.72
N TRP A 45 5.38 6.16 26.12
CA TRP A 45 6.58 5.81 25.34
C TRP A 45 6.29 4.95 24.09
N GLU A 46 5.02 4.62 23.85
CA GLU A 46 4.56 3.69 22.82
C GLU A 46 3.31 4.23 22.14
N HIS A 47 3.38 4.43 20.82
CA HIS A 47 2.21 4.67 20.00
C HIS A 47 1.52 3.34 19.67
N ARG A 48 0.22 3.37 19.46
CA ARG A 48 -0.55 2.20 18.98
C ARG A 48 -1.27 2.55 17.69
N GLU A 49 -1.28 1.62 16.76
CA GLU A 49 -2.07 1.69 15.54
C GLU A 49 -2.89 0.40 15.42
N TYR A 50 -4.17 0.55 15.10
CA TYR A 50 -5.04 -0.57 14.74
C TYR A 50 -5.13 -0.62 13.23
N VAL A 51 -4.72 -1.72 12.63
CA VAL A 51 -4.69 -1.94 11.18
C VAL A 51 -5.77 -2.94 10.82
N PHE A 52 -6.61 -2.60 9.86
CA PHE A 52 -7.76 -3.39 9.43
C PHE A 52 -7.56 -3.85 7.99
N VAL A 53 -7.26 -5.13 7.80
CA VAL A 53 -6.88 -5.69 6.49
C VAL A 53 -8.10 -6.12 5.68
N ARG A 54 -8.10 -5.76 4.39
CA ARG A 54 -9.19 -6.07 3.45
C ARG A 54 -8.98 -7.46 2.86
N ARG A 55 -9.55 -8.46 3.53
CA ARG A 55 -9.38 -9.89 3.22
C ARG A 55 -9.66 -10.26 1.76
N PRO A 56 -10.77 -9.84 1.12
CA PRO A 56 -11.02 -10.21 -0.28
C PRO A 56 -9.93 -9.78 -1.25
N LEU A 57 -9.44 -8.54 -1.09
CA LEU A 57 -8.36 -8.03 -1.93
C LEU A 57 -7.04 -8.77 -1.65
N LEU A 58 -6.74 -9.04 -0.38
CA LEU A 58 -5.58 -9.83 0.01
C LEU A 58 -5.61 -11.23 -0.63
N TRP A 59 -6.74 -11.95 -0.53
CA TRP A 59 -6.90 -13.29 -1.09
C TRP A 59 -6.77 -13.32 -2.62
N LEU A 60 -7.32 -12.30 -3.30
CA LEU A 60 -7.15 -12.15 -4.74
C LEU A 60 -5.66 -12.05 -5.13
N LEU A 61 -4.93 -11.15 -4.46
CA LEU A 61 -3.52 -10.91 -4.74
C LEU A 61 -2.64 -12.09 -4.31
N GLU A 62 -2.98 -12.76 -3.20
CA GLU A 62 -2.34 -14.02 -2.79
C GLU A 62 -2.47 -15.08 -3.88
N GLY A 63 -3.65 -15.25 -4.46
CA GLY A 63 -3.85 -16.18 -5.58
C GLY A 63 -2.91 -15.84 -6.75
N ILE A 64 -2.81 -14.57 -7.13
CA ILE A 64 -1.89 -14.13 -8.19
C ILE A 64 -0.44 -14.48 -7.85
N VAL A 65 0.04 -14.12 -6.65
CA VAL A 65 1.42 -14.38 -6.22
C VAL A 65 1.71 -15.87 -6.11
N GLN A 66 0.81 -16.66 -5.52
CA GLN A 66 0.95 -18.11 -5.39
C GLN A 66 0.98 -18.83 -6.73
N LYS A 67 0.12 -18.44 -7.69
CA LYS A 67 0.08 -19.09 -9.00
C LYS A 67 1.21 -18.64 -9.92
N SER A 68 1.57 -17.35 -9.90
CA SER A 68 2.67 -16.82 -10.72
C SER A 68 4.06 -17.15 -10.15
N GLN A 69 4.17 -17.44 -8.85
CA GLN A 69 5.45 -17.56 -8.13
C GLN A 69 6.32 -16.29 -8.21
N GLU A 70 5.70 -15.15 -8.51
CA GLU A 70 6.34 -13.86 -8.67
C GLU A 70 5.95 -12.90 -7.56
N ARG A 71 6.92 -12.06 -7.17
CA ARG A 71 6.72 -11.03 -6.14
C ARG A 71 5.89 -9.90 -6.71
N LEU A 72 4.91 -9.43 -5.94
CA LEU A 72 4.36 -8.10 -6.18
C LEU A 72 5.21 -7.03 -5.51
N SER A 73 5.10 -5.82 -6.04
CA SER A 73 5.72 -4.62 -5.47
C SER A 73 4.74 -3.92 -4.54
N ALA A 74 5.21 -3.48 -3.39
CA ALA A 74 4.41 -2.69 -2.45
C ALA A 74 4.99 -1.30 -2.30
N TRP A 75 4.11 -0.33 -2.15
CA TRP A 75 4.48 1.05 -1.90
C TRP A 75 3.69 1.55 -0.70
N THR A 76 4.33 1.79 0.43
CA THR A 76 3.66 2.35 1.61
C THR A 76 4.07 3.80 1.81
N SER A 77 3.09 4.64 2.15
CA SER A 77 3.39 5.99 2.61
C SER A 77 3.83 5.99 4.07
N GLY A 78 3.71 4.90 4.84
CA GLY A 78 4.28 4.83 6.18
C GLY A 78 5.72 4.33 6.20
N TYR A 79 6.09 3.73 7.32
CA TYR A 79 7.46 3.39 7.69
C TYR A 79 7.65 1.89 7.82
N GLY A 80 8.88 1.43 7.59
CA GLY A 80 9.21 0.01 7.51
C GLY A 80 8.84 -0.76 8.77
N TYR A 81 9.16 -0.21 9.95
CA TYR A 81 8.85 -0.89 11.21
C TYR A 81 7.36 -1.25 11.38
N ARG A 82 6.44 -0.40 10.91
CA ARG A 82 5.01 -0.74 10.94
C ARG A 82 4.70 -1.94 10.05
N LEU A 83 5.28 -1.98 8.86
CA LEU A 83 5.12 -3.10 7.95
C LEU A 83 5.70 -4.38 8.54
N ASP A 84 6.88 -4.31 9.15
CA ASP A 84 7.53 -5.45 9.83
C ASP A 84 6.58 -6.05 10.88
N ARG A 85 5.98 -5.19 11.73
CA ARG A 85 5.04 -5.62 12.79
C ARG A 85 3.73 -6.20 12.23
N ILE A 86 3.26 -5.71 11.08
CA ILE A 86 2.08 -6.28 10.41
C ILE A 86 2.42 -7.67 9.86
N CYS A 87 3.55 -7.81 9.16
CA CYS A 87 3.98 -9.09 8.60
C CYS A 87 4.25 -10.16 9.67
N GLU A 88 4.80 -9.76 10.83
CA GLU A 88 5.00 -10.68 11.96
C GLU A 88 3.69 -11.21 12.56
N GLN A 89 2.61 -10.42 12.48
CA GLN A 89 1.30 -10.79 13.00
C GLN A 89 0.39 -11.42 11.94
N LEU A 90 0.63 -11.13 10.65
CA LEU A 90 -0.18 -11.59 9.52
C LEU A 90 0.67 -12.34 8.49
N PRO A 91 0.74 -13.68 8.60
CA PRO A 91 1.45 -14.53 7.64
C PRO A 91 1.00 -14.33 6.19
N SER A 92 -0.27 -14.01 5.97
CA SER A 92 -0.84 -13.69 4.65
C SER A 92 -0.19 -12.47 4.00
N VAL A 93 -0.02 -11.38 4.76
CA VAL A 93 0.67 -10.17 4.29
C VAL A 93 2.16 -10.45 4.11
N ALA A 94 2.77 -11.20 5.02
CA ALA A 94 4.18 -11.58 4.91
C ALA A 94 4.44 -12.39 3.63
N ALA A 95 3.62 -13.40 3.35
CA ALA A 95 3.70 -14.21 2.14
C ALA A 95 3.51 -13.36 0.88
N LEU A 96 2.52 -12.46 0.86
CA LEU A 96 2.27 -11.56 -0.26
C LEU A 96 3.50 -10.73 -0.65
N LEU A 97 4.26 -10.26 0.35
CA LEU A 97 5.42 -9.41 0.15
C LEU A 97 6.76 -10.17 0.07
N HIS A 98 6.71 -11.50 0.19
CA HIS A 98 7.90 -12.36 0.35
C HIS A 98 8.78 -11.88 1.52
N TYR A 99 8.13 -11.47 2.60
CA TYR A 99 8.76 -11.09 3.86
C TYR A 99 8.86 -12.32 4.77
N ASP A 100 10.05 -12.59 5.28
CA ASP A 100 10.30 -13.66 6.24
C ASP A 100 10.57 -13.08 7.64
N PRO A 101 9.60 -13.15 8.57
CA PRO A 101 9.79 -12.67 9.93
C PRO A 101 10.80 -13.50 10.73
N SER A 102 11.04 -14.76 10.36
CA SER A 102 11.85 -15.71 11.16
C SER A 102 13.34 -15.39 11.12
N ILE A 103 13.81 -14.75 10.05
CA ILE A 103 15.23 -14.38 9.86
C ILE A 103 15.52 -12.92 10.28
N GLY A 104 14.57 -12.25 10.92
CA GLY A 104 14.72 -10.85 11.32
C GLY A 104 14.87 -9.89 10.13
N GLN A 105 14.24 -10.23 9.00
CA GLN A 105 14.22 -9.37 7.82
C GLN A 105 13.61 -8.00 8.16
N GLN A 106 14.02 -6.95 7.44
CA GLN A 106 13.45 -5.61 7.57
C GLN A 106 12.81 -5.22 6.25
N SER A 107 11.58 -4.72 6.26
CA SER A 107 10.87 -4.34 5.05
C SER A 107 11.59 -3.25 4.26
N GLU A 108 12.37 -2.40 4.91
CA GLU A 108 13.19 -1.38 4.25
C GLU A 108 14.28 -1.98 3.36
N THR A 109 14.74 -3.20 3.64
CA THR A 109 15.76 -3.89 2.84
C THR A 109 15.17 -4.74 1.72
N LEU A 110 13.84 -4.90 1.68
CA LEU A 110 13.17 -5.62 0.60
C LEU A 110 13.24 -4.83 -0.72
N PRO A 111 13.67 -5.47 -1.83
CA PRO A 111 13.81 -4.80 -3.12
C PRO A 111 12.46 -4.46 -3.77
N ASN A 112 11.38 -5.14 -3.37
CA ASN A 112 10.02 -4.97 -3.86
C ASN A 112 9.13 -4.13 -2.92
N VAL A 113 9.68 -3.51 -1.87
CA VAL A 113 8.90 -2.70 -0.93
C VAL A 113 9.48 -1.29 -0.89
N PHE A 114 8.71 -0.28 -1.30
CA PHE A 114 9.11 1.11 -1.24
C PHE A 114 8.38 1.85 -0.11
N THR A 115 9.15 2.47 0.79
CA THR A 115 8.65 3.13 2.00
C THR A 115 8.79 4.65 1.92
N ARG A 116 8.29 5.37 2.93
CA ARG A 116 8.55 6.81 3.06
C ARG A 116 10.05 7.13 3.21
N MET A 117 10.82 6.28 3.87
CA MET A 117 12.26 6.49 4.00
C MET A 117 12.97 6.41 2.64
N ASP A 118 12.55 5.48 1.80
CA ASP A 118 13.06 5.38 0.42
C ASP A 118 12.71 6.62 -0.40
N LEU A 119 11.49 7.15 -0.24
CA LEU A 119 11.12 8.41 -0.87
C LEU A 119 12.01 9.57 -0.42
N ALA A 120 12.25 9.71 0.89
CA ALA A 120 13.12 10.76 1.40
C ALA A 120 14.55 10.64 0.84
N ARG A 121 15.08 9.41 0.77
CA ARG A 121 16.40 9.12 0.17
C ARG A 121 16.44 9.45 -1.32
N ALA A 122 15.44 9.03 -2.09
CA ALA A 122 15.35 9.31 -3.52
C ALA A 122 15.33 10.81 -3.81
N LEU A 123 14.53 11.58 -3.07
CA LEU A 123 14.43 13.03 -3.27
C LEU A 123 15.67 13.79 -2.78
N GLU A 124 16.42 13.23 -1.82
CA GLU A 124 17.70 13.78 -1.41
C GLU A 124 18.79 13.54 -2.46
N GLN A 125 18.80 12.36 -3.07
CA GLN A 125 19.74 12.00 -4.13
C GLN A 125 19.43 12.72 -5.45
N ASP A 126 18.15 12.84 -5.78
CA ASP A 126 17.69 13.51 -6.99
C ASP A 126 16.48 14.43 -6.68
N PRO A 127 16.75 15.69 -6.29
CA PRO A 127 15.72 16.69 -6.06
C PRO A 127 14.88 17.03 -7.30
N SER A 128 15.36 16.71 -8.51
CA SER A 128 14.60 16.97 -9.75
C SER A 128 13.36 16.10 -9.88
N LEU A 129 13.29 15.00 -9.12
CA LEU A 129 12.11 14.12 -9.03
C LEU A 129 10.94 14.76 -8.28
N ILE A 130 11.15 15.89 -7.59
CA ILE A 130 10.06 16.57 -6.89
C ILE A 130 9.10 17.15 -7.94
N PRO A 131 7.84 16.68 -7.99
CA PRO A 131 6.92 17.11 -9.02
C PRO A 131 6.53 18.58 -8.81
N PRO A 132 6.26 19.34 -9.89
CA PRO A 132 5.96 20.77 -9.84
C PRO A 132 4.56 21.10 -9.28
N VAL A 133 3.94 20.18 -8.52
CA VAL A 133 2.54 20.26 -8.07
C VAL A 133 2.41 20.44 -6.57
N GLU A 134 1.36 21.16 -6.19
CA GLU A 134 0.96 21.40 -4.81
C GLU A 134 0.50 20.13 -4.08
N GLY A 135 0.77 20.07 -2.77
CA GLY A 135 0.28 19.04 -1.87
C GLY A 135 1.37 18.28 -1.12
N ARG A 136 0.94 17.34 -0.25
CA ARG A 136 1.85 16.55 0.59
C ARG A 136 2.60 15.49 -0.22
N LEU A 137 3.86 15.76 -0.58
CA LEU A 137 4.75 14.84 -1.30
C LEU A 137 4.87 13.46 -0.65
N ALA A 138 4.88 13.41 0.69
CA ALA A 138 5.03 12.17 1.46
C ALA A 138 3.88 11.13 1.30
N SER A 139 2.91 11.41 0.44
CA SER A 139 1.80 10.52 0.07
C SER A 139 1.67 10.30 -1.44
N GLN A 140 2.66 10.77 -2.20
CA GLN A 140 2.66 10.71 -3.65
C GLN A 140 3.47 9.50 -4.13
N LYS A 141 2.93 8.78 -5.10
CA LYS A 141 3.68 7.79 -5.89
C LYS A 141 4.32 8.54 -7.04
N ILE A 142 5.61 8.80 -6.95
CA ILE A 142 6.36 9.59 -7.93
C ILE A 142 7.16 8.62 -8.79
N PRO A 143 6.89 8.54 -10.11
CA PRO A 143 7.66 7.69 -11.02
C PRO A 143 9.17 7.85 -10.84
N HIS A 144 9.92 6.77 -11.03
CA HIS A 144 11.39 6.74 -10.94
C HIS A 144 12.00 6.96 -9.54
N THR A 145 11.25 7.48 -8.56
CA THR A 145 11.74 7.52 -7.16
C THR A 145 12.10 6.14 -6.61
N PRO A 146 11.43 5.02 -6.97
CA PRO A 146 11.90 3.71 -6.52
C PRO A 146 13.25 3.33 -7.09
N THR A 147 13.49 3.56 -8.39
CA THR A 147 14.80 3.33 -9.01
C THR A 147 15.88 4.19 -8.37
N ALA A 148 15.61 5.48 -8.15
CA ALA A 148 16.54 6.38 -7.45
C ALA A 148 16.88 5.88 -6.03
N ALA A 149 15.91 5.30 -5.31
CA ALA A 149 16.16 4.70 -4.00
C ALA A 149 16.82 3.30 -4.04
N GLY A 150 17.18 2.77 -5.21
CA GLY A 150 17.75 1.43 -5.37
C GLY A 150 16.72 0.29 -5.38
N LYS A 151 15.45 0.58 -5.69
CA LYS A 151 14.33 -0.36 -5.71
C LYS A 151 13.67 -0.44 -7.10
N PRO A 152 14.42 -0.86 -8.15
CA PRO A 152 13.93 -0.85 -9.53
C PRO A 152 12.75 -1.79 -9.76
N LEU A 153 12.59 -2.85 -8.96
CA LEU A 153 11.44 -3.77 -9.07
C LEU A 153 10.09 -3.06 -8.83
N VAL A 154 10.08 -2.02 -8.00
CA VAL A 154 8.87 -1.24 -7.75
C VAL A 154 8.57 -0.30 -8.92
N ASP A 155 9.59 0.27 -9.56
CA ASP A 155 9.42 1.13 -10.75
C ASP A 155 9.11 0.33 -12.02
N ALA A 156 9.50 -0.95 -12.06
CA ALA A 156 9.23 -1.87 -13.17
C ALA A 156 7.75 -2.33 -13.23
N ALA A 157 6.98 -2.09 -12.17
CA ALA A 157 5.55 -2.41 -12.18
C ALA A 157 4.83 -1.70 -13.32
N ARG A 158 3.86 -2.40 -13.91
CA ARG A 158 3.02 -1.91 -15.03
C ARG A 158 1.60 -1.60 -14.60
N ILE A 159 1.19 -2.07 -13.44
CA ILE A 159 -0.16 -1.93 -12.89
C ILE A 159 -0.03 -1.33 -11.49
N LEU A 160 -0.67 -0.19 -11.23
CA LEU A 160 -0.75 0.39 -9.88
C LEU A 160 -2.16 0.25 -9.29
N LEU A 161 -2.27 -0.30 -8.09
CA LEU A 161 -3.48 -0.25 -7.26
C LEU A 161 -3.29 0.81 -6.16
N ASP A 162 -4.15 1.84 -6.11
CA ASP A 162 -4.02 2.94 -5.14
C ASP A 162 -5.39 3.57 -4.81
N ASP A 163 -5.54 4.12 -3.60
CA ASP A 163 -6.75 4.82 -3.14
C ASP A 163 -6.84 6.27 -3.65
N LYS A 164 -5.73 6.82 -4.15
CA LYS A 164 -5.60 8.21 -4.62
C LYS A 164 -5.56 8.28 -6.14
N GLU A 165 -6.62 8.82 -6.70
CA GLU A 165 -6.74 9.12 -8.14
C GLU A 165 -5.49 9.80 -8.73
N ARG A 166 -4.94 10.81 -8.04
CA ARG A 166 -3.77 11.55 -8.51
C ARG A 166 -2.52 10.67 -8.69
N ASN A 167 -2.37 9.63 -7.85
CA ASN A 167 -1.25 8.69 -7.96
C ASN A 167 -1.47 7.80 -9.18
N CYS A 168 -2.69 7.27 -9.35
CA CYS A 168 -3.07 6.49 -10.52
C CYS A 168 -2.87 7.27 -11.83
N ARG A 169 -3.36 8.52 -11.91
CA ARG A 169 -3.20 9.37 -13.09
C ARG A 169 -1.74 9.64 -13.41
N ARG A 170 -0.92 9.94 -12.40
CA ARG A 170 0.52 10.15 -12.59
C ARG A 170 1.22 8.88 -13.07
N PHE A 171 0.87 7.73 -12.50
CA PHE A 171 1.44 6.45 -12.88
C PHE A 171 1.17 6.11 -14.35
N VAL A 172 -0.08 6.27 -14.80
CA VAL A 172 -0.48 6.10 -16.21
C VAL A 172 0.25 7.10 -17.12
N SER A 173 0.38 8.37 -16.70
CA SER A 173 1.04 9.40 -17.51
C SER A 173 2.56 9.23 -17.62
N ALA A 174 3.16 8.36 -16.80
CA ALA A 174 4.61 8.21 -16.70
C ALA A 174 5.22 7.26 -17.75
N GLY A 175 4.42 6.57 -18.55
CA GLY A 175 4.95 5.74 -19.62
C GLY A 175 3.89 4.94 -20.36
N ASP A 176 4.24 4.56 -21.59
CA ASP A 176 3.39 3.72 -22.42
C ASP A 176 3.19 2.34 -21.77
N GLN A 177 1.98 1.79 -21.88
CA GLN A 177 1.59 0.48 -21.31
C GLN A 177 1.49 0.43 -19.77
N ARG A 178 1.48 1.56 -19.06
CA ARG A 178 1.12 1.60 -17.65
C ARG A 178 -0.39 1.71 -17.47
N SER A 179 -0.93 0.86 -16.60
CA SER A 179 -2.33 0.89 -16.18
C SER A 179 -2.42 1.19 -14.69
N ALA A 180 -3.51 1.80 -14.25
CA ALA A 180 -3.78 1.99 -12.84
C ALA A 180 -5.23 1.68 -12.51
N ILE A 181 -5.45 1.08 -11.36
CA ILE A 181 -6.76 0.77 -10.79
C ILE A 181 -6.94 1.70 -9.58
N TRP A 182 -7.78 2.70 -9.73
CA TRP A 182 -8.13 3.62 -8.67
C TRP A 182 -9.29 3.04 -7.85
N LEU A 183 -9.02 2.77 -6.57
CA LEU A 183 -10.03 2.32 -5.62
C LEU A 183 -10.78 3.54 -5.07
N ARG A 184 -11.97 3.80 -5.60
CA ARG A 184 -12.77 4.97 -5.25
C ARG A 184 -13.60 4.72 -3.99
N GLY A 185 -13.77 5.77 -3.20
CA GLY A 185 -14.66 5.77 -2.04
C GLY A 185 -14.11 4.99 -0.85
N THR A 186 -12.78 4.88 -0.73
CA THR A 186 -12.13 4.27 0.41
C THR A 186 -12.64 4.86 1.73
N PRO A 187 -13.36 4.08 2.55
CA PRO A 187 -13.75 4.51 3.87
C PRO A 187 -12.48 4.78 4.67
N ARG A 188 -12.26 6.03 5.04
CA ARG A 188 -11.18 6.36 5.96
C ARG A 188 -11.74 6.21 7.35
N LEU A 189 -11.13 5.35 8.16
CA LEU A 189 -11.28 5.43 9.60
C LEU A 189 -10.78 6.81 10.01
N THR A 190 -11.68 7.78 10.16
CA THR A 190 -11.26 9.13 10.49
C THR A 190 -10.57 9.09 11.86
N ARG A 191 -9.49 9.86 12.00
CA ARG A 191 -8.57 9.89 13.17
C ARG A 191 -9.25 10.12 14.53
N ASN A 192 -10.56 10.37 14.58
CA ASN A 192 -11.32 10.74 15.77
C ASN A 192 -12.61 9.92 16.01
N THR A 193 -13.02 9.01 15.11
CA THR A 193 -14.35 8.37 15.21
C THR A 193 -14.36 6.97 15.83
N LEU A 194 -13.39 6.62 16.67
CA LEU A 194 -13.53 5.48 17.57
C LEU A 194 -13.91 5.98 18.97
N PRO A 195 -15.20 6.22 19.27
CA PRO A 195 -15.66 5.99 20.62
C PRO A 195 -15.49 4.48 20.84
N ILE A 196 -14.35 4.10 21.44
CA ILE A 196 -14.13 2.89 22.23
C ILE A 196 -15.07 1.74 21.82
N PHE A 197 -14.63 0.92 20.85
CA PHE A 197 -15.27 -0.34 20.46
C PHE A 197 -16.69 -0.31 19.88
N SER A 198 -17.06 0.71 19.10
CA SER A 198 -18.03 0.47 18.03
C SER A 198 -17.27 0.09 16.77
N VAL A 199 -17.19 -1.23 16.48
CA VAL A 199 -16.82 -1.73 15.15
C VAL A 199 -17.71 -0.97 14.17
N PRO A 200 -17.17 -0.30 13.13
CA PRO A 200 -18.00 0.42 12.17
C PRO A 200 -19.08 -0.52 11.65
N THR A 201 -20.33 -0.24 12.00
CA THR A 201 -21.52 -0.92 11.47
C THR A 201 -21.87 -0.40 10.07
N SER A 202 -21.11 0.55 9.54
CA SER A 202 -21.13 0.87 8.12
C SER A 202 -20.50 -0.31 7.37
N GLY A 203 -21.33 -1.08 6.66
CA GLY A 203 -20.98 -2.36 6.05
C GLY A 203 -19.57 -2.41 5.47
N HIS A 204 -18.88 -3.52 5.72
CA HIS A 204 -17.54 -3.74 5.18
C HIS A 204 -17.58 -3.52 3.68
N ARG A 205 -16.52 -2.97 3.10
CA ARG A 205 -16.50 -2.64 1.68
C ARG A 205 -15.45 -3.45 0.95
N CYS A 206 -15.82 -3.98 -0.22
CA CYS A 206 -14.96 -4.82 -1.04
C CYS A 206 -14.69 -4.15 -2.39
N TRP A 207 -13.46 -4.32 -2.90
CA TRP A 207 -13.07 -3.96 -4.27
C TRP A 207 -12.62 -5.16 -5.08
N ALA A 208 -12.52 -6.36 -4.47
CA ALA A 208 -11.82 -7.48 -5.08
C ALA A 208 -12.43 -7.91 -6.42
N ASP A 209 -13.76 -7.95 -6.53
CA ASP A 209 -14.42 -8.30 -7.80
C ASP A 209 -14.12 -7.26 -8.89
N GLY A 210 -14.31 -5.97 -8.60
CA GLY A 210 -14.00 -4.92 -9.58
C GLY A 210 -12.50 -4.75 -9.89
N VAL A 211 -11.62 -5.08 -8.94
CA VAL A 211 -10.17 -5.18 -9.18
C VAL A 211 -9.89 -6.36 -10.11
N ALA A 212 -10.51 -7.51 -9.90
CA ALA A 212 -10.35 -8.66 -10.77
C ALA A 212 -10.86 -8.39 -12.19
N ASP A 213 -12.01 -7.73 -12.33
CA ASP A 213 -12.55 -7.30 -13.63
C ASP A 213 -11.57 -6.35 -14.34
N ALA A 214 -11.06 -5.34 -13.63
CA ALA A 214 -10.08 -4.39 -14.18
C ALA A 214 -8.77 -5.09 -14.57
N LEU A 215 -8.29 -6.05 -13.78
CA LEU A 215 -7.12 -6.87 -14.12
C LEU A 215 -7.38 -7.74 -15.35
N GLY A 216 -8.58 -8.33 -15.48
CA GLY A 216 -8.98 -9.09 -16.68
C GLY A 216 -9.03 -8.21 -17.94
N GLU A 217 -9.52 -6.98 -17.82
CA GLU A 217 -9.50 -6.01 -18.91
C GLU A 217 -8.07 -5.64 -19.32
N ILE A 218 -7.17 -5.45 -18.35
CA ILE A 218 -5.75 -5.22 -18.61
C ILE A 218 -5.12 -6.44 -19.30
N ALA A 219 -5.45 -7.65 -18.86
CA ALA A 219 -5.00 -8.90 -19.46
C ALA A 219 -5.42 -9.03 -20.93
N SER A 220 -6.59 -8.49 -21.28
CA SER A 220 -7.10 -8.43 -22.66
C SER A 220 -6.41 -7.38 -23.54
N GLY A 221 -5.47 -6.61 -22.99
CA GLY A 221 -4.70 -5.58 -23.71
C GLY A 221 -5.21 -4.16 -23.53
N LYS A 222 -6.26 -3.92 -22.72
CA LYS A 222 -6.69 -2.55 -22.40
C LYS A 222 -5.67 -1.89 -21.47
N SER A 223 -5.44 -0.60 -21.68
CA SER A 223 -4.53 0.19 -20.82
C SER A 223 -5.15 1.52 -20.43
N GLY A 224 -4.65 2.09 -19.32
CA GLY A 224 -5.10 3.38 -18.81
C GLY A 224 -5.60 3.32 -17.36
N LEU A 225 -6.51 4.23 -17.03
CA LEU A 225 -7.07 4.36 -15.69
C LEU A 225 -8.41 3.62 -15.57
N PHE A 226 -8.46 2.64 -14.70
CA PHE A 226 -9.67 1.90 -14.32
C PHE A 226 -10.16 2.44 -12.97
N ILE A 227 -11.48 2.63 -12.85
CA ILE A 227 -12.10 3.14 -11.63
C ILE A 227 -12.91 2.01 -11.03
N VAL A 228 -12.61 1.65 -9.79
CA VAL A 228 -13.33 0.59 -9.07
C VAL A 228 -14.01 1.21 -7.86
N ASP A 229 -15.33 1.18 -7.87
CA ASP A 229 -16.14 1.56 -6.72
C ASP A 229 -16.15 0.45 -5.68
N SER A 230 -16.20 0.86 -4.42
CA SER A 230 -16.44 -0.09 -3.35
C SER A 230 -17.90 -0.56 -3.32
N VAL A 231 -18.10 -1.86 -3.18
CA VAL A 231 -19.40 -2.47 -2.90
C VAL A 231 -19.51 -2.83 -1.43
N GLU A 232 -20.73 -2.88 -0.91
CA GLU A 232 -20.97 -3.46 0.42
C GLU A 232 -20.55 -4.94 0.44
N SER A 233 -20.12 -5.38 1.60
CA SER A 233 -19.48 -6.66 1.83
C SER A 233 -19.76 -7.07 3.28
N GLU A 234 -19.91 -8.37 3.47
CA GLU A 234 -20.09 -8.99 4.78
C GLU A 234 -18.75 -9.35 5.43
N HIS A 235 -17.63 -9.12 4.74
CA HIS A 235 -16.30 -9.53 5.20
C HIS A 235 -15.78 -8.68 6.35
N ILE A 236 -15.61 -9.29 7.52
CA ILE A 236 -14.98 -8.64 8.67
C ILE A 236 -13.48 -8.40 8.37
N ASN A 237 -13.04 -7.15 8.54
CA ASN A 237 -11.63 -6.83 8.48
C ASN A 237 -10.88 -7.51 9.63
N GLU A 238 -9.78 -8.19 9.32
CA GLU A 238 -8.87 -8.66 10.36
C GLU A 238 -8.13 -7.47 10.97
N ALA A 239 -8.15 -7.37 12.29
CA ALA A 239 -7.54 -6.27 13.02
C ALA A 239 -6.21 -6.69 13.65
N VAL A 240 -5.18 -5.89 13.42
CA VAL A 240 -3.86 -6.04 14.04
C VAL A 240 -3.55 -4.81 14.86
N CYS A 241 -3.01 -5.01 16.07
CA CYS A 241 -2.49 -3.92 16.88
C CYS A 241 -0.98 -3.81 16.68
N VAL A 242 -0.52 -2.68 16.16
CA VAL A 242 0.89 -2.37 16.00
C VAL A 242 1.34 -1.49 17.16
N HIS A 243 2.28 -2.00 17.95
CA HIS A 243 2.96 -1.26 19.01
C HIS A 243 4.21 -0.59 18.46
N LEU A 244 4.37 0.69 18.74
CA LEU A 244 5.33 1.54 18.06
C LEU A 244 6.17 2.28 19.09
N PRO A 245 7.41 1.85 19.33
CA PRO A 245 8.33 2.58 20.19
C PRO A 245 8.47 4.01 19.69
N HIS A 246 8.37 4.99 20.59
CA HIS A 246 8.42 6.41 20.24
C HIS A 246 9.63 6.76 19.35
N ARG A 247 10.80 6.18 19.65
CA ARG A 247 12.04 6.38 18.86
C ARG A 247 11.90 5.89 17.41
N ARG A 248 11.22 4.77 17.17
CA ARG A 248 10.98 4.21 15.83
C ARG A 248 10.03 5.11 15.04
N PHE A 249 8.94 5.52 15.69
CA PHE A 249 7.99 6.48 15.12
C PHE A 249 8.70 7.77 14.67
N TRP A 250 9.54 8.38 15.54
CA TRP A 250 10.27 9.58 15.15
C TRP A 250 11.22 9.35 13.98
N ARG A 251 12.04 8.31 14.05
CA ARG A 251 13.10 8.07 13.08
C ARG A 251 12.57 7.71 11.70
N GLU A 252 11.50 6.92 11.62
CA GLU A 252 11.07 6.33 10.36
C GLU A 252 9.81 7.02 9.80
N TRP A 253 9.03 7.71 10.65
CA TRP A 253 7.90 8.52 10.20
C TRP A 253 8.25 10.02 10.16
N LEU A 254 8.49 10.62 11.33
CA LEU A 254 8.52 12.08 11.46
C LEU A 254 9.75 12.70 10.79
N ALA A 255 10.95 12.15 11.00
CA ALA A 255 12.18 12.67 10.42
C ALA A 255 12.15 12.64 8.87
N PRO A 256 11.80 11.53 8.19
CA PRO A 256 11.65 11.50 6.74
C PRO A 256 10.57 12.45 6.23
N SER A 257 9.44 12.56 6.95
CA SER A 257 8.38 13.51 6.59
C SER A 257 8.86 14.96 6.64
N ASN A 258 9.65 15.30 7.66
CA ASN A 258 10.23 16.64 7.80
C ASN A 258 11.31 16.90 6.76
N GLN A 259 12.13 15.90 6.42
CA GLN A 259 13.11 15.98 5.34
C GLN A 259 12.42 16.26 4.01
N ILE A 260 11.39 15.49 3.65
CA ILE A 260 10.62 15.70 2.41
C ILE A 260 10.03 17.11 2.36
N LYS A 261 9.44 17.60 3.47
CA LYS A 261 8.92 18.97 3.56
C LYS A 261 10.01 20.04 3.35
N ARG A 262 11.21 19.83 3.92
CA ARG A 262 12.34 20.75 3.76
C ARG A 262 12.84 20.77 2.33
N LEU A 263 12.92 19.61 1.66
CA LEU A 263 13.29 19.52 0.26
C LEU A 263 12.27 20.24 -0.63
N GLN A 264 10.97 20.03 -0.37
CA GLN A 264 9.90 20.73 -1.08
C GLN A 264 9.97 22.25 -0.93
N ALA A 265 10.34 22.76 0.24
CA ALA A 265 10.40 24.20 0.52
C ALA A 265 11.61 24.92 -0.12
N LYS A 266 12.54 24.18 -0.73
CA LYS A 266 13.74 24.75 -1.38
C LYS A 266 13.54 25.00 -2.88
N LEU A 267 12.43 24.54 -3.46
CA LEU A 267 12.04 24.75 -4.85
C LEU A 267 11.06 25.92 -4.94
#